data_AF-A0A452YTA2-F1
#
_entry.id   AF-A0A452YTA2-F1
#
_cell.length_a   1.000
_cell.length_b   1.000
_cell.length_c   1.000
_cell.angle_alpha   90.00
_cell.angle_beta   90.00
_cell.angle_gamma   90.00
#
_symmetry.space_group_name_H-M   'P 1'
#
loop_
_entity.id
_entity.type
_entity.pdbx_description
1 polymer ?
#
loop_
_entity_poly.entity_id
_entity_poly.type
_entity_poly.pdbx_seq_one_letter_code
_entity_poly.pdbx_strand_id
1 'polypeptide(L)'
;SANLRRAAVPTSSTSLPAVVRDLAMSTNKGGGGGKKEVKKETKLGMAYKKDDNFGEWYSEVVVNSEMIEYYDISGCYILRPWAMEIWELLKEFFDAEIKKLKLKPYYFPLFVTENVLQKEKDHIEGFAPEVAWVTKSGKSDLEAPIAIRPTSETVMYPYFSKWIRSHRDLPLKCNQWCNVVRWEFSNPTPFIR
;
A
#
# COMPACT_ATOMS: atom_id res chain seq x y z
N SER A 1 -48.52 -2.54 -26.85
CA SER A 1 -48.27 -3.69 -25.95
C SER A 1 -46.99 -4.40 -26.34
N ALA A 2 -45.96 -4.32 -25.50
CA ALA A 2 -44.93 -5.37 -25.28
C ALA A 2 -43.79 -4.82 -24.40
N ASN A 3 -44.00 -4.95 -23.08
CA ASN A 3 -43.03 -5.24 -22.02
C ASN A 3 -41.58 -4.70 -22.10
N LEU A 4 -41.35 -3.58 -21.39
CA LEU A 4 -40.07 -3.32 -20.71
C LEU A 4 -39.86 -4.37 -19.60
N ARG A 5 -38.85 -5.23 -19.73
CA ARG A 5 -38.28 -5.99 -18.61
C ARG A 5 -36.99 -5.32 -18.17
N ARG A 6 -37.02 -4.67 -16.99
CA ARG A 6 -35.85 -4.26 -16.22
C ARG A 6 -35.01 -5.50 -15.89
N ALA A 7 -33.76 -5.54 -16.32
CA ALA A 7 -32.78 -6.51 -15.82
C ALA A 7 -32.22 -5.99 -14.50
N ALA A 8 -32.33 -6.82 -13.46
CA ALA A 8 -31.87 -6.55 -12.10
C ALA A 8 -30.34 -6.65 -11.99
N VAL A 9 -29.73 -5.69 -11.30
CA VAL A 9 -28.33 -5.73 -10.87
C VAL A 9 -28.21 -6.65 -9.65
N PRO A 10 -27.30 -7.63 -9.62
CA PRO A 10 -27.07 -8.40 -8.40
C PRO A 10 -26.21 -7.57 -7.45
N THR A 11 -26.80 -7.12 -6.35
CA THR A 11 -26.08 -6.54 -5.21
C THR A 11 -25.40 -7.67 -4.44
N SER A 12 -24.10 -7.86 -4.65
CA SER A 12 -23.26 -8.70 -3.77
C SER A 12 -23.00 -7.93 -2.48
N SER A 13 -23.64 -8.39 -1.40
CA SER A 13 -23.46 -7.92 -0.04
C SER A 13 -22.17 -8.49 0.54
N THR A 14 -21.03 -7.86 0.25
CA THR A 14 -19.80 -8.14 0.98
C THR A 14 -19.86 -7.36 2.29
N SER A 15 -20.11 -8.07 3.38
CA SER A 15 -20.17 -7.53 4.73
C SER A 15 -18.83 -6.90 5.12
N LEU A 16 -18.87 -5.63 5.53
CA LEU A 16 -17.78 -4.99 6.26
C LEU A 16 -17.43 -5.81 7.53
N PRO A 17 -16.16 -5.81 7.98
CA PRO A 17 -15.77 -6.42 9.26
C PRO A 17 -16.64 -5.88 10.40
N ALA A 18 -16.93 -6.74 11.39
CA ALA A 18 -17.88 -6.50 12.48
C ALA A 18 -17.67 -5.17 13.26
N VAL A 19 -16.50 -4.55 13.16
CA VAL A 19 -16.09 -3.33 13.87
C VAL A 19 -16.88 -2.08 13.45
N VAL A 20 -17.46 -2.03 12.25
CA VAL A 20 -18.18 -0.83 11.76
C VAL A 20 -19.65 -0.78 12.20
N ARG A 21 -20.24 -1.90 12.64
CA ARG A 21 -21.67 -1.96 13.00
C ARG A 21 -22.00 -1.33 14.35
N ASP A 22 -21.03 -1.26 15.27
CA ASP A 22 -21.31 -0.85 16.66
C ASP A 22 -21.36 0.66 16.87
N LEU A 23 -21.10 1.48 15.84
CA LEU A 23 -21.15 2.95 15.97
C LEU A 23 -22.52 3.58 15.68
N ALA A 24 -23.52 2.82 15.22
CA ALA A 24 -24.76 3.38 14.69
C ALA A 24 -26.03 2.75 15.28
N MET A 25 -26.14 2.58 16.61
CA MET A 25 -27.43 2.36 17.28
C MET A 25 -27.30 2.53 18.80
N SER A 26 -27.54 3.74 19.30
CA SER A 26 -27.89 3.93 20.71
C SER A 26 -28.73 5.20 20.91
N THR A 27 -30.04 5.09 20.64
CA THR A 27 -31.05 6.07 21.07
C THR A 27 -31.84 5.52 22.26
N ASN A 28 -31.44 6.03 23.43
CA ASN A 28 -32.21 6.34 24.64
C ASN A 28 -33.61 5.69 24.88
N LYS A 29 -33.71 4.87 25.94
CA LYS A 29 -34.89 4.80 26.83
C LYS A 29 -34.43 4.60 28.28
N GLY A 30 -34.81 5.53 29.14
CA GLY A 30 -34.34 5.64 30.53
C GLY A 30 -35.18 4.87 31.56
N GLY A 31 -34.58 4.73 32.75
CA GLY A 31 -35.26 4.35 33.99
C GLY A 31 -34.28 3.86 35.06
N GLY A 32 -34.25 4.52 36.22
CA GLY A 32 -33.74 3.97 37.49
C GLY A 32 -32.43 4.56 38.00
N GLY A 33 -32.55 5.42 39.02
CA GLY A 33 -31.44 6.10 39.67
C GLY A 33 -30.53 5.20 40.51
N GLY A 34 -29.23 5.47 40.40
CA GLY A 34 -28.17 5.07 41.31
C GLY A 34 -26.93 5.86 40.91
N LYS A 35 -26.38 6.68 41.82
CA LYS A 35 -25.13 7.43 41.59
C LYS A 35 -23.99 6.43 41.34
N LYS A 36 -23.75 6.08 40.08
CA LYS A 36 -22.45 5.60 39.60
C LYS A 36 -21.72 6.81 39.06
N GLU A 37 -20.53 7.08 39.56
CA GLU A 37 -19.58 7.97 38.89
C GLU A 37 -19.42 7.47 37.45
N VAL A 38 -20.02 8.19 36.51
CA VAL A 38 -19.74 7.99 35.09
C VAL A 38 -18.35 8.55 34.90
N LYS A 39 -17.32 7.69 35.02
CA LYS A 39 -16.05 7.96 34.36
C LYS A 39 -16.40 8.18 32.90
N LYS A 40 -16.36 9.44 32.45
CA LYS A 40 -16.26 9.76 31.03
C LYS A 40 -14.94 9.13 30.58
N GLU A 41 -14.99 7.87 30.16
CA GLU A 41 -13.92 7.29 29.36
C GLU A 41 -13.89 8.09 28.07
N THR A 42 -12.99 9.05 28.03
CA THR A 42 -12.54 9.63 26.79
C THR A 42 -11.94 8.48 26.01
N LYS A 43 -12.55 8.12 24.86
CA LYS A 43 -12.05 7.11 23.90
C LYS A 43 -10.70 7.49 23.25
N LEU A 44 -9.91 8.33 23.92
CA LEU A 44 -8.57 8.78 23.54
C LEU A 44 -7.48 7.84 24.07
N GLY A 45 -7.82 6.84 24.90
CA GLY A 45 -6.88 5.84 25.41
C GLY A 45 -6.79 4.61 24.51
N MET A 46 -5.65 3.89 24.59
CA MET A 46 -5.49 2.56 23.96
C MET A 46 -6.33 1.53 24.72
N ALA A 47 -7.08 0.70 24.00
CA ALA A 47 -7.91 -0.35 24.59
C ALA A 47 -7.12 -1.66 24.78
N TYR A 48 -6.14 -1.92 23.93
CA TYR A 48 -5.33 -3.14 23.98
C TYR A 48 -3.95 -2.90 24.59
N LYS A 49 -3.40 -3.94 25.22
CA LYS A 49 -2.01 -3.95 25.68
C LYS A 49 -1.14 -4.69 24.68
N LYS A 50 0.10 -4.21 24.53
CA LYS A 50 1.10 -4.77 23.64
C LYS A 50 1.36 -6.27 23.87
N ASP A 51 1.45 -6.68 25.13
CA ASP A 51 1.80 -8.06 25.51
C ASP A 51 0.62 -9.04 25.36
N ASP A 52 -0.62 -8.53 25.39
CA ASP A 52 -1.83 -9.36 25.34
C ASP A 52 -2.33 -9.54 23.90
N ASN A 53 -2.44 -8.45 23.14
CA ASN A 53 -2.88 -8.46 21.75
C ASN A 53 -2.11 -7.43 20.93
N PHE A 54 -0.95 -7.87 20.41
CA PHE A 54 -0.05 -7.01 19.64
C PHE A 54 -0.69 -6.45 18.37
N GLY A 55 -1.50 -7.24 17.65
CA GLY A 55 -2.08 -6.84 16.38
C GLY A 55 -3.06 -5.67 16.51
N GLU A 56 -4.00 -5.78 17.44
CA GLU A 56 -4.96 -4.72 17.72
C GLU A 56 -4.29 -3.51 18.36
N TRP A 57 -3.37 -3.73 19.30
CA TRP A 57 -2.58 -2.65 19.90
C TRP A 57 -1.81 -1.85 18.85
N TYR A 58 -1.15 -2.52 17.89
CA TYR A 58 -0.40 -1.85 16.84
C TYR A 58 -1.31 -1.03 15.94
N SER A 59 -2.44 -1.59 15.52
CA SER A 59 -3.47 -0.89 14.74
C SER A 59 -3.97 0.37 15.45
N GLU A 60 -4.29 0.28 16.76
CA GLU A 60 -4.69 1.44 17.54
C GLU A 60 -3.59 2.49 17.63
N VAL A 61 -2.34 2.08 17.85
CA VAL A 61 -1.21 3.02 17.95
C VAL A 61 -1.05 3.81 16.66
N VAL A 62 -0.99 3.15 15.49
CA VAL A 62 -0.72 3.83 14.22
C VAL A 62 -1.88 4.73 13.76
N VAL A 63 -3.12 4.38 14.11
CA VAL A 63 -4.30 5.20 13.79
C VAL A 63 -4.46 6.36 14.79
N ASN A 64 -4.42 6.07 16.09
CA ASN A 64 -4.66 7.08 17.13
C ASN A 64 -3.51 8.09 17.25
N SER A 65 -2.30 7.73 16.81
CA SER A 65 -1.17 8.66 16.68
C SER A 65 -1.22 9.51 15.41
N GLU A 66 -2.28 9.37 14.60
CA GLU A 66 -2.44 10.13 13.36
C GLU A 66 -1.34 9.85 12.32
N MET A 67 -0.70 8.68 12.36
CA MET A 67 0.33 8.28 11.41
C MET A 67 -0.26 7.79 10.09
N ILE A 68 -1.35 7.03 10.15
CA ILE A 68 -2.00 6.45 8.98
C ILE A 68 -3.51 6.68 8.98
N GLU A 69 -4.10 6.58 7.80
CA GLU A 69 -5.53 6.36 7.59
C GLU A 69 -5.71 5.11 6.71
N TYR A 70 -6.70 4.27 7.03
CA TYR A 70 -7.06 3.13 6.17
C TYR A 70 -7.70 3.63 4.87
N TYR A 71 -7.30 3.06 3.74
CA TYR A 71 -7.91 3.33 2.45
C TYR A 71 -8.94 2.26 2.08
N ASP A 72 -9.83 2.59 1.14
CA ASP A 72 -10.89 1.66 0.68
C ASP A 72 -10.32 0.43 -0.05
N ILE A 73 -9.06 0.49 -0.51
CA ILE A 73 -8.34 -0.64 -1.10
C ILE A 73 -7.57 -1.35 0.02
N SER A 74 -7.82 -2.65 0.18
CA SER A 74 -7.10 -3.49 1.14
C SER A 74 -5.59 -3.44 0.90
N GLY A 75 -4.80 -3.33 1.97
CA GLY A 75 -3.34 -3.19 1.91
C GLY A 75 -2.84 -1.83 1.46
N CYS A 76 -3.72 -0.86 1.21
CA CYS A 76 -3.34 0.53 0.93
C CYS A 76 -3.64 1.41 2.14
N TYR A 77 -2.67 2.27 2.48
CA TYR A 77 -2.75 3.18 3.62
C TYR A 77 -2.38 4.59 3.17
N ILE A 78 -3.09 5.58 3.70
CA ILE A 78 -2.71 6.99 3.54
C ILE A 78 -1.68 7.30 4.63
N LEU A 79 -0.49 7.73 4.23
CA LEU A 79 0.53 8.19 5.16
C LEU A 79 0.28 9.67 5.47
N ARG A 80 0.01 9.97 6.74
CA ARG A 80 -0.27 11.33 7.23
C ARG A 80 1.05 12.06 7.55
N PRO A 81 1.02 13.40 7.77
CA PRO A 81 2.23 14.19 7.99
C PRO A 81 3.18 13.61 9.04
N TRP A 82 2.67 13.07 10.14
CA TRP A 82 3.50 12.47 11.20
C TRP A 82 4.35 11.30 10.70
N ALA A 83 3.79 10.42 9.88
CA ALA A 83 4.53 9.32 9.27
C ALA A 83 5.48 9.82 8.15
N MET A 84 5.04 10.81 7.39
CA MET A 84 5.84 11.39 6.30
C MET A 84 7.07 12.15 6.82
N GLU A 85 6.98 12.84 7.95
CA GLU A 85 8.13 13.50 8.58
C GLU A 85 9.22 12.47 8.96
N ILE A 86 8.84 11.32 9.51
CA ILE A 86 9.77 10.23 9.82
C ILE A 86 10.46 9.73 8.54
N TRP A 87 9.68 9.57 7.46
CA TRP A 87 10.22 9.18 6.16
C TRP A 87 11.19 10.22 5.58
N GLU A 88 10.87 11.51 5.69
CA GLU A 88 11.73 12.60 5.24
C GLU A 88 13.05 12.65 5.98
N LEU A 89 13.03 12.47 7.31
CA LEU A 89 14.25 12.40 8.12
C LEU A 89 15.15 11.22 7.73
N LEU A 90 14.55 10.04 7.54
CA LEU A 90 15.28 8.84 7.08
C LEU A 90 15.88 9.06 5.70
N LYS A 91 15.10 9.63 4.79
CA LYS A 91 15.53 9.93 3.43
C LYS A 91 16.67 10.94 3.42
N GLU A 92 16.59 12.02 4.19
CA GLU A 92 17.62 13.05 4.26
C GLU A 92 18.95 12.47 4.75
N PHE A 93 18.90 11.69 5.84
CA PHE A 93 20.07 11.00 6.36
C PHE A 93 20.67 10.05 5.32
N PHE A 94 19.85 9.18 4.71
CA PHE A 94 20.33 8.19 3.76
C PHE A 94 20.86 8.85 2.48
N ASP A 95 20.21 9.92 2.00
CA ASP A 95 20.65 10.72 0.85
C ASP A 95 22.04 11.32 1.10
N ALA A 96 22.32 11.79 2.32
CA ALA A 96 23.64 12.29 2.69
C ALA A 96 24.71 11.19 2.61
N GLU A 97 24.40 9.97 3.09
CA GLU A 97 25.34 8.84 3.06
C GLU A 97 25.59 8.31 1.64
N ILE A 98 24.56 8.13 0.82
CA ILE A 98 24.74 7.64 -0.56
C ILE A 98 25.45 8.66 -1.45
N LYS A 99 25.32 9.96 -1.16
CA LYS A 99 26.07 11.02 -1.86
C LYS A 99 27.57 10.89 -1.62
N LYS A 100 28.01 10.53 -0.40
CA LYS A 100 29.43 10.24 -0.10
C LYS A 100 29.95 9.06 -0.93
N LEU A 101 29.08 8.08 -1.21
CA LEU A 101 29.39 6.93 -2.07
C LEU A 101 29.33 7.21 -3.58
N LYS A 102 29.00 8.47 -3.95
CA LYS A 102 28.86 8.97 -5.33
C LYS A 102 27.75 8.27 -6.12
N LEU A 103 26.67 7.84 -5.44
CA LEU A 103 25.45 7.38 -6.13
C LEU A 103 24.78 8.58 -6.79
N LYS A 104 24.29 8.38 -8.01
CA LYS A 104 23.53 9.38 -8.74
C LYS A 104 22.03 9.07 -8.64
N PRO A 105 21.16 10.07 -8.44
CA PRO A 105 19.73 9.85 -8.48
C PRO A 105 19.28 9.55 -9.91
N TYR A 106 18.45 8.53 -10.07
CA TYR A 106 17.73 8.19 -11.29
C TYR A 106 16.25 8.02 -10.96
N TYR A 107 15.40 8.05 -11.98
CA TYR A 107 13.99 7.69 -11.83
C TYR A 107 13.56 6.88 -13.04
N PHE A 108 13.28 5.60 -12.82
CA PHE A 108 12.79 4.71 -13.86
C PHE A 108 11.26 4.66 -13.86
N PRO A 109 10.63 4.40 -15.02
CA PRO A 109 9.18 4.32 -15.13
C PRO A 109 8.55 3.30 -14.18
N LEU A 110 7.34 3.61 -13.72
CA LEU A 110 6.51 2.70 -12.91
C LEU A 110 6.04 1.48 -13.72
N PHE A 111 5.80 1.69 -15.02
CA PHE A 111 5.22 0.69 -15.91
C PHE A 111 6.29 -0.17 -16.57
N VAL A 112 6.04 -1.47 -16.62
CA VAL A 112 6.92 -2.49 -17.21
C VAL A 112 6.13 -3.25 -18.27
N THR A 113 6.70 -3.42 -19.46
CA THR A 113 6.05 -4.23 -20.49
C THR A 113 6.19 -5.71 -20.16
N GLU A 114 5.18 -6.49 -20.55
CA GLU A 114 5.20 -7.95 -20.36
C GLU A 114 6.48 -8.58 -20.92
N ASN A 115 6.88 -8.19 -22.13
CA ASN A 115 8.08 -8.73 -22.78
C ASN A 115 9.37 -8.52 -21.99
N VAL A 116 9.48 -7.41 -21.24
CA VAL A 116 10.65 -7.11 -20.41
C VAL A 116 10.61 -7.88 -19.11
N LEU A 117 9.43 -8.01 -18.50
CA LEU A 117 9.22 -8.82 -17.30
C LEU A 117 9.49 -10.31 -17.59
N GLN A 118 9.04 -10.80 -18.75
CA GLN A 118 9.19 -12.19 -19.13
C GLN A 118 10.65 -12.61 -19.45
N LYS A 119 11.54 -11.66 -19.73
CA LYS A 119 12.96 -11.95 -20.00
C LYS A 119 13.74 -12.35 -18.75
N GLU A 120 13.28 -11.91 -17.58
CA GLU A 120 13.90 -12.19 -16.29
C GLU A 120 13.06 -13.21 -15.49
N LYS A 121 12.31 -14.09 -16.20
CA LYS A 121 11.40 -15.09 -15.61
C LYS A 121 12.05 -15.90 -14.50
N ASP A 122 13.30 -16.30 -14.69
CA ASP A 122 14.07 -17.11 -13.72
C ASP A 122 14.30 -16.37 -12.38
N HIS A 123 14.29 -15.03 -12.39
CA HIS A 123 14.34 -14.20 -11.18
C HIS A 123 12.94 -13.81 -10.65
N ILE A 124 11.88 -14.05 -11.44
CA ILE A 124 10.51 -13.57 -11.20
C ILE A 124 9.55 -14.69 -10.83
N GLU A 125 9.95 -15.97 -10.85
CA GLU A 125 9.09 -17.10 -10.46
C GLU A 125 8.46 -16.90 -9.07
N GLY A 126 9.15 -16.22 -8.14
CA GLY A 126 8.60 -15.85 -6.82
C GLY A 126 7.65 -14.65 -6.82
N PHE A 127 7.72 -13.77 -7.81
CA PHE A 127 6.93 -12.53 -7.89
C PHE A 127 5.70 -12.65 -8.79
N ALA A 128 5.61 -13.68 -9.63
CA ALA A 128 4.52 -13.89 -10.58
C ALA A 128 3.09 -13.73 -10.01
N PRO A 129 2.75 -14.23 -8.81
CA PRO A 129 1.41 -14.05 -8.26
C PRO A 129 1.14 -12.64 -7.71
N GLU A 130 2.18 -11.83 -7.48
CA GLU A 130 2.08 -10.51 -6.83
C GLU A 130 2.10 -9.35 -7.85
N VAL A 131 2.24 -9.62 -9.15
CA VAL A 131 2.33 -8.57 -10.17
C VAL A 131 0.93 -8.03 -10.52
N ALA A 132 0.75 -6.71 -10.31
CA ALA A 132 -0.44 -6.01 -10.75
C ALA A 132 -0.35 -5.65 -12.25
N TRP A 133 -1.39 -5.98 -13.00
CA TRP A 133 -1.48 -5.76 -14.45
C TRP A 133 -2.51 -4.69 -14.82
N VAL A 134 -2.12 -3.81 -15.74
CA VAL A 134 -2.97 -2.83 -16.41
C VAL A 134 -3.28 -3.36 -17.80
N THR A 135 -4.56 -3.64 -18.04
CA THR A 135 -5.06 -4.23 -19.30
C THR A 135 -5.98 -3.30 -20.09
N LYS A 136 -6.50 -2.24 -19.45
CA LYS A 136 -7.47 -1.31 -20.03
C LYS A 136 -7.05 0.13 -19.83
N SER A 137 -7.34 0.96 -20.83
CA SER A 137 -7.27 2.42 -20.73
C SER A 137 -8.67 3.00 -20.95
N GLY A 138 -9.28 3.52 -19.89
CA GLY A 138 -10.67 3.96 -19.92
C GLY A 138 -11.63 2.81 -20.22
N LYS A 139 -12.16 2.76 -21.45
CA LYS A 139 -13.07 1.69 -21.92
C LYS A 139 -12.45 0.79 -22.99
N SER A 140 -11.25 1.09 -23.46
CA SER A 140 -10.58 0.36 -24.52
C SER A 140 -9.54 -0.60 -23.93
N ASP A 141 -9.46 -1.79 -24.50
CA ASP A 141 -8.41 -2.76 -24.18
C ASP A 141 -7.07 -2.30 -24.76
N LEU A 142 -5.99 -2.53 -24.01
CA LEU A 142 -4.63 -2.30 -24.49
C LEU A 142 -4.20 -3.44 -25.40
N GLU A 143 -3.42 -3.13 -26.44
CA GLU A 143 -2.86 -4.15 -27.35
C GLU A 143 -1.96 -5.16 -26.62
N ALA A 144 -1.22 -4.69 -25.61
CA ALA A 144 -0.39 -5.51 -24.75
C ALA A 144 -0.59 -5.09 -23.28
N PRO A 145 -0.69 -6.06 -22.36
CA PRO A 145 -0.80 -5.76 -20.94
C PRO A 145 0.51 -5.16 -20.41
N ILE A 146 0.36 -4.23 -19.46
CA ILE A 146 1.47 -3.51 -18.83
C ILE A 146 1.46 -3.84 -17.34
N ALA A 147 2.58 -4.26 -16.78
CA ALA A 147 2.73 -4.49 -15.35
C ALA A 147 3.09 -3.20 -14.61
N ILE A 148 2.65 -3.10 -13.36
CA ILE A 148 3.18 -2.13 -12.40
C ILE A 148 4.41 -2.75 -11.75
N ARG A 149 5.51 -2.00 -11.60
CA ARG A 149 6.76 -2.56 -11.06
C ARG A 149 6.59 -3.17 -9.65
N PRO A 150 6.87 -4.47 -9.47
CA PRO A 150 7.08 -5.07 -8.14
C PRO A 150 8.51 -4.86 -7.64
N THR A 151 9.42 -4.57 -8.58
CA THR A 151 10.82 -4.22 -8.40
C THR A 151 11.34 -3.60 -9.71
N SER A 152 12.50 -2.93 -9.71
CA SER A 152 12.94 -2.11 -10.85
C SER A 152 14.05 -2.74 -11.72
N GLU A 153 14.55 -3.91 -11.36
CA GLU A 153 15.62 -4.65 -12.04
C GLU A 153 15.32 -4.85 -13.53
N THR A 154 14.12 -5.35 -13.83
CA THR A 154 13.66 -5.59 -15.21
C THR A 154 13.58 -4.31 -16.03
N VAL A 155 13.27 -3.17 -15.39
CA VAL A 155 13.22 -1.86 -16.05
C VAL A 155 14.61 -1.29 -16.23
N MET A 156 15.52 -1.50 -15.28
CA MET A 156 16.84 -0.85 -15.23
C MET A 156 17.87 -1.57 -16.09
N TYR A 157 17.98 -2.89 -15.97
CA TYR A 157 19.08 -3.67 -16.55
C TYR A 157 19.17 -3.60 -18.09
N PRO A 158 18.05 -3.57 -18.85
CA PRO A 158 18.12 -3.38 -20.29
C PRO A 158 18.77 -2.05 -20.71
N TYR A 159 18.66 -1.02 -19.88
CA TYR A 159 19.28 0.29 -20.14
C TYR A 159 20.73 0.34 -19.64
N PHE A 160 21.05 -0.37 -18.56
CA PHE A 160 22.44 -0.51 -18.11
C PHE A 160 23.30 -1.17 -19.18
N SER A 161 22.78 -2.23 -19.83
CA SER A 161 23.44 -2.88 -20.96
C SER A 161 23.65 -1.92 -22.16
N LYS A 162 22.78 -0.92 -22.33
CA LYS A 162 22.92 0.10 -23.38
C LYS A 162 23.96 1.16 -23.02
N TRP A 163 24.05 1.55 -21.76
CA TRP A 163 24.94 2.62 -21.28
C TRP A 163 26.36 2.14 -21.03
N ILE A 164 26.53 0.90 -20.54
CA ILE A 164 27.84 0.33 -20.23
C ILE A 164 28.37 -0.35 -21.48
N ARG A 165 29.34 0.28 -22.15
CA ARG A 165 29.98 -0.22 -23.38
C ARG A 165 31.45 -0.54 -23.19
N SER A 166 32.09 0.04 -22.18
CA SER A 166 33.49 -0.16 -21.85
C SER A 166 33.70 -0.24 -20.35
N HIS A 167 34.86 -0.77 -19.94
CA HIS A 167 35.29 -0.78 -18.54
C HIS A 167 35.32 0.62 -17.90
N ARG A 168 35.43 1.68 -18.71
CA ARG A 168 35.41 3.07 -18.26
C ARG A 168 34.05 3.57 -17.79
N ASP A 169 32.97 2.92 -18.21
CA ASP A 169 31.60 3.28 -17.81
C ASP A 169 31.26 2.73 -16.42
N LEU A 170 32.14 1.88 -15.85
CA LEU A 170 32.00 1.30 -14.53
C LEU A 170 32.84 2.07 -13.49
N PRO A 171 32.38 2.13 -12.22
CA PRO A 171 31.13 1.56 -11.71
C PRO A 171 29.92 2.46 -11.97
N LEU A 172 28.83 1.88 -12.48
CA LEU A 172 27.52 2.55 -12.52
C LEU A 172 26.85 2.44 -11.15
N LYS A 173 26.61 3.58 -10.50
CA LYS A 173 25.99 3.66 -9.17
C LYS A 173 24.78 4.57 -9.22
N CYS A 174 23.59 4.00 -9.08
CA CYS A 174 22.32 4.72 -9.14
C CYS A 174 21.46 4.46 -7.90
N ASN A 175 20.64 5.45 -7.54
CA ASN A 175 19.59 5.34 -6.52
C ASN A 175 18.27 5.89 -7.07
N GLN A 176 17.13 5.35 -6.63
CA GLN A 176 15.82 5.94 -6.87
C GLN A 176 14.94 5.79 -5.62
N TRP A 177 14.24 6.86 -5.25
CA TRP A 177 13.17 6.83 -4.25
C TRP A 177 11.84 6.75 -4.96
N CYS A 178 11.07 5.70 -4.70
CA CYS A 178 9.96 5.36 -5.58
C CYS A 178 8.95 4.43 -4.89
N ASN A 179 7.68 4.50 -5.30
CA ASN A 179 6.64 3.57 -4.85
C ASN A 179 6.72 2.24 -5.59
N VAL A 180 6.38 1.15 -4.91
CA VAL A 180 6.39 -0.21 -5.44
C VAL A 180 5.05 -0.86 -5.12
N VAL A 181 4.56 -1.72 -6.00
CA VAL A 181 3.30 -2.44 -5.79
C VAL A 181 3.55 -3.93 -5.86
N ARG A 182 3.18 -4.64 -4.79
CA ARG A 182 3.11 -6.10 -4.72
C ARG A 182 1.73 -6.46 -4.21
N TRP A 183 1.00 -7.22 -5.02
CA TRP A 183 -0.37 -7.61 -4.70
C TRP A 183 -0.36 -8.90 -3.89
N GLU A 184 -0.07 -8.79 -2.60
CA GLU A 184 0.00 -9.93 -1.70
C GLU A 184 -1.39 -10.35 -1.20
N PHE A 185 -1.62 -11.66 -1.06
CA PHE A 185 -2.85 -12.24 -0.49
C PHE A 185 -2.78 -12.44 1.04
N SER A 186 -1.63 -12.13 1.65
CA SER A 186 -1.41 -12.25 3.09
C SER A 186 -2.06 -11.09 3.86
N ASN A 187 -2.26 -11.25 5.17
CA ASN A 187 -2.83 -10.21 6.03
C ASN A 187 -1.94 -8.94 6.02
N PRO A 188 -2.39 -7.81 5.43
CA PRO A 188 -1.57 -6.62 5.30
C PRO A 188 -1.45 -5.93 6.66
N THR A 189 -0.25 -5.42 6.97
CA THR A 189 0.05 -4.81 8.26
C THR A 189 0.76 -3.48 8.02
N PRO A 190 0.18 -2.33 8.44
CA PRO A 190 0.74 -1.02 8.10
C PRO A 190 2.24 -0.90 8.39
N PHE A 191 2.99 -0.33 7.44
CA PHE A 191 4.46 -0.21 7.41
C PHE A 191 5.26 -1.51 7.33
N ILE A 192 4.75 -2.62 7.88
CA ILE A 192 5.45 -3.91 7.92
C ILE A 192 5.27 -4.68 6.61
N ARG A 193 4.05 -4.66 6.06
CA ARG A 193 3.67 -5.40 4.87
C ARG A 193 2.48 -4.74 4.18
#